data_AF-A0A6I7N4U2-F1
#
_entry.id   AF-A0A6I7N4U2-F1
#
_cell.length_a   1.000
_cell.length_b   1.000
_cell.length_c   1.000
_cell.angle_alpha   90.00
_cell.angle_beta   90.00
_cell.angle_gamma   90.00
#
_symmetry.space_group_name_H-M   'P 1'
#
loop_
_entity.id
_entity.type
_entity.pdbx_description
1 polymer ?
#
loop_
_entity_poly.entity_id
_entity_poly.type
_entity_poly.pdbx_seq_one_letter_code
_entity_poly.pdbx_strand_id
1 'polypeptide(L)'
;MEARIILLSILVFLYACSERGKDSKNRVDSNEWELVILDSIKVDYLGTVNGGDFRNGKGVFFNFQENKLIEFEANGEITYETSYPKDGPGKVEYPTQLRYTEDGRLFAASFMGWLYELNKDLTLKQEIKLPFPSLANDGGGLLRNLDYWNDSLISFYPGRDGANPYDPHFIRDNFLLEKIDPETGNAEPLIKIPNTSRYTSDKYYERAWIQFGISGNILHLALSNEPLIHTYDLSNDGAYLSTIDFQPSKFLDNGEHQEKYQYISHNIMLDGNIRQLFLTKKAAVVFYTEGIEEDVFIQNELKNPKNFPKYKNFQNQILKIIHHDSTLSNEIIVPYRIGRIMNIEELDKSFYAVRDDEYLGEEQDYITFYKLQLIKK
;
A
#
# COMPACT_ATOMS: atom_id res chain seq x y z
N MET A 1 -60.04 27.00 -56.47
CA MET A 1 -59.98 26.47 -57.84
C MET A 1 -58.57 26.73 -58.32
N GLU A 2 -57.67 25.77 -58.01
CA GLU A 2 -56.97 24.93 -59.00
C GLU A 2 -55.90 25.71 -59.77
N ALA A 3 -54.68 25.27 -60.00
CA ALA A 3 -53.87 24.13 -59.60
C ALA A 3 -52.41 24.44 -60.00
N ARG A 4 -51.46 23.78 -59.33
CA ARG A 4 -50.06 23.45 -59.65
C ARG A 4 -49.43 23.99 -60.96
N ILE A 5 -48.19 24.52 -60.85
CA ILE A 5 -47.05 24.13 -61.71
C ILE A 5 -45.76 24.05 -60.86
N ILE A 6 -45.02 22.96 -61.07
CA ILE A 6 -43.73 22.55 -60.50
C ILE A 6 -42.60 23.13 -61.37
N LEU A 7 -41.50 23.60 -60.75
CA LEU A 7 -40.14 23.63 -61.33
C LEU A 7 -39.15 23.85 -60.16
N LEU A 8 -38.58 22.83 -59.54
CA LEU A 8 -37.35 22.10 -59.93
C LEU A 8 -36.24 23.02 -60.49
N SER A 9 -35.32 23.46 -59.62
CA SER A 9 -33.99 23.92 -60.04
C SER A 9 -32.96 23.81 -58.91
N ILE A 10 -32.25 22.67 -58.95
CA ILE A 10 -30.79 22.57 -58.98
C ILE A 10 -30.04 22.83 -57.67
N LEU A 11 -29.86 21.70 -56.97
CA LEU A 11 -28.69 21.33 -56.17
C LEU A 11 -27.39 21.47 -57.00
N VAL A 12 -26.51 22.40 -56.63
CA VAL A 12 -25.06 22.31 -56.87
C VAL A 12 -24.34 22.86 -55.64
N PHE A 13 -23.98 21.98 -54.71
CA PHE A 13 -22.79 22.15 -53.87
C PHE A 13 -22.05 20.81 -53.88
N LEU A 14 -21.35 20.60 -55.00
CA LEU A 14 -20.40 19.51 -55.18
C LEU A 14 -19.09 19.86 -54.47
N TYR A 15 -18.64 18.92 -53.64
CA TYR A 15 -17.25 18.51 -53.44
C TYR A 15 -16.23 19.57 -53.00
N ALA A 16 -16.21 19.84 -51.68
CA ALA A 16 -14.95 20.04 -50.98
C ALA A 16 -14.50 18.67 -50.44
N CYS A 17 -13.70 17.96 -51.26
CA CYS A 17 -12.85 16.87 -50.79
C CYS A 17 -11.90 17.42 -49.71
N SER A 18 -12.17 17.12 -48.44
CA SER A 18 -11.08 16.92 -47.50
C SER A 18 -10.94 15.42 -47.32
N GLU A 19 -9.95 14.88 -48.01
CA GLU A 19 -9.42 13.54 -47.78
C GLU A 19 -8.76 13.59 -46.39
N ARG A 20 -9.56 13.42 -45.34
CA ARG A 20 -9.03 13.08 -44.02
C ARG A 20 -8.47 11.68 -44.16
N GLY A 21 -7.16 11.63 -44.39
CA GLY A 21 -6.37 10.42 -44.38
C GLY A 21 -6.83 9.52 -43.24
N LYS A 22 -7.31 8.34 -43.61
CA LYS A 22 -7.42 7.19 -42.72
C LYS A 22 -6.01 6.71 -42.37
N ASP A 23 -5.29 7.54 -41.64
CA ASP A 23 -4.21 7.09 -40.76
C ASP A 23 -4.78 7.03 -39.33
N SER A 24 -5.85 6.25 -39.16
CA SER A 24 -6.07 5.58 -37.88
C SER A 24 -5.07 4.42 -37.80
N LYS A 25 -3.78 4.74 -37.83
CA LYS A 25 -2.76 3.87 -37.27
C LYS A 25 -3.19 3.66 -35.83
N ASN A 26 -3.42 2.39 -35.49
CA ASN A 26 -3.46 1.86 -34.14
C ASN A 26 -2.70 2.80 -33.18
N ARG A 27 -3.41 3.69 -32.50
CA ARG A 27 -2.91 4.20 -31.22
C ARG A 27 -2.98 2.96 -30.34
N VAL A 28 -1.87 2.23 -30.29
CA VAL A 28 -1.61 1.36 -29.16
C VAL A 28 -1.73 2.29 -27.97
N ASP A 29 -2.81 2.14 -27.21
CA ASP A 29 -2.99 2.88 -25.97
C ASP A 29 -1.73 2.64 -25.13
N SER A 30 -0.89 3.66 -25.02
CA SER A 30 0.37 3.54 -24.28
C SER A 30 0.03 3.19 -22.84
N ASN A 31 0.57 2.09 -22.29
CA ASN A 31 0.45 1.80 -20.85
C ASN A 31 1.55 2.50 -20.05
N GLU A 32 1.98 3.66 -20.54
CA GLU A 32 2.93 4.53 -19.85
C GLU A 32 2.20 5.50 -18.94
N TRP A 33 2.76 5.69 -17.75
CA TRP A 33 2.22 6.50 -16.68
C TRP A 33 3.31 7.39 -16.09
N GLU A 34 2.87 8.52 -15.53
CA GLU A 34 3.70 9.37 -14.68
C GLU A 34 2.97 9.76 -13.40
N LEU A 35 3.75 10.08 -12.36
CA LEU A 35 3.24 10.61 -11.11
C LEU A 35 3.41 12.14 -11.11
N VAL A 36 2.32 12.86 -10.90
CA VAL A 36 2.34 14.33 -10.83
C VAL A 36 1.91 14.79 -9.44
N ILE A 37 2.64 15.77 -8.90
CA ILE A 37 2.21 16.54 -7.72
C ILE A 37 1.30 17.65 -8.22
N LEU A 38 0.02 17.59 -7.86
CA LEU A 38 -0.98 18.58 -8.24
C LEU A 38 -0.99 19.78 -7.31
N ASP A 39 -0.85 19.51 -6.01
CA ASP A 39 -0.96 20.49 -4.93
C ASP A 39 -0.33 19.95 -3.64
N SER A 40 -0.41 20.71 -2.56
CA SER A 40 -0.08 20.29 -1.21
C SER A 40 -1.12 20.83 -0.22
N ILE A 41 -1.48 20.03 0.77
CA ILE A 41 -2.32 20.47 1.89
C ILE A 41 -1.48 20.53 3.15
N LYS A 42 -1.85 21.44 4.05
CA LYS A 42 -1.22 21.59 5.36
C LYS A 42 -2.25 21.25 6.43
N VAL A 43 -1.87 20.36 7.33
CA VAL A 43 -2.63 20.05 8.53
C VAL A 43 -1.92 20.74 9.69
N ASP A 44 -2.59 21.68 10.34
CA ASP A 44 -2.05 22.52 11.43
C ASP A 44 -1.86 21.69 12.72
N TYR A 45 -0.90 20.77 12.66
CA TYR A 45 -0.58 19.81 13.71
C TYR A 45 0.92 19.61 13.78
N LEU A 46 1.47 19.71 14.99
CA LEU A 46 2.88 19.46 15.25
C LEU A 46 3.08 18.00 15.69
N GLY A 47 3.69 17.19 14.84
CA GLY A 47 3.97 15.79 15.17
C GLY A 47 4.41 14.96 13.97
N THR A 48 4.26 13.64 14.10
CA THR A 48 4.71 12.68 13.09
C THR A 48 3.57 11.79 12.61
N VAL A 49 3.62 11.39 11.34
CA VAL A 49 2.70 10.39 10.75
C VAL A 49 3.34 9.01 10.86
N ASN A 50 2.91 8.22 11.85
CA ASN A 50 3.44 6.86 12.10
C ASN A 50 2.51 5.74 11.62
N GLY A 51 1.37 6.09 11.04
CA GLY A 51 0.29 5.21 10.64
C GLY A 51 -0.84 6.03 10.05
N GLY A 52 -1.66 5.47 9.17
CA GLY A 52 -2.68 6.26 8.49
C GLY A 52 -3.49 5.56 7.43
N ASP A 53 -4.56 6.23 7.01
CA ASP A 53 -5.34 5.93 5.81
C ASP A 53 -5.88 7.23 5.22
N PHE A 54 -6.24 7.19 3.95
CA PHE A 54 -6.99 8.26 3.30
C PHE A 54 -8.07 7.66 2.40
N ARG A 55 -9.33 7.99 2.65
CA ARG A 55 -10.45 7.46 1.90
C ARG A 55 -11.58 8.48 1.82
N ASN A 56 -12.22 8.57 0.66
CA ASN A 56 -13.41 9.42 0.47
C ASN A 56 -13.22 10.89 0.91
N GLY A 57 -12.02 11.44 0.75
CA GLY A 57 -11.71 12.84 1.09
C GLY A 57 -11.32 13.07 2.55
N LYS A 58 -11.26 12.02 3.37
CA LYS A 58 -10.85 12.06 4.77
C LYS A 58 -9.52 11.32 4.94
N GLY A 59 -8.60 11.95 5.66
CA GLY A 59 -7.38 11.31 6.13
C GLY A 59 -7.44 11.09 7.62
N VAL A 60 -6.81 10.02 8.09
CA VAL A 60 -6.54 9.80 9.50
C VAL A 60 -5.08 9.39 9.67
N PHE A 61 -4.41 9.88 10.70
CA PHE A 61 -3.08 9.42 11.04
C PHE A 61 -2.85 9.28 12.54
N PHE A 62 -1.86 8.46 12.87
CA PHE A 62 -1.40 8.23 14.23
C PHE A 62 -0.10 8.96 14.52
N ASN A 63 -0.08 9.74 15.59
CA ASN A 63 1.13 10.27 16.21
C ASN A 63 1.58 9.35 17.34
N PHE A 64 2.73 8.71 17.15
CA PHE A 64 3.31 7.77 18.11
C PHE A 64 3.73 8.42 19.43
N GLN A 65 4.29 9.63 19.39
CA GLN A 65 4.83 10.30 20.58
C GLN A 65 3.73 10.68 21.57
N GLU A 66 2.58 11.11 21.06
CA GLU A 66 1.44 11.55 21.87
C GLU A 66 0.40 10.45 22.13
N ASN A 67 0.56 9.27 21.50
CA ASN A 67 -0.45 8.23 21.44
C ASN A 67 -1.85 8.80 21.06
N LYS A 68 -1.89 9.50 19.91
CA LYS A 68 -3.02 10.30 19.46
C LYS A 68 -3.40 9.96 18.01
N LEU A 69 -4.70 9.91 17.71
CA LEU A 69 -5.22 9.92 16.35
C LEU A 69 -5.77 11.29 15.96
N ILE A 70 -5.51 11.67 14.71
CA ILE A 70 -5.92 12.92 14.10
C ILE A 70 -6.64 12.59 12.80
N GLU A 71 -7.92 12.98 12.68
CA GLU A 71 -8.69 12.95 11.42
C GLU A 71 -8.69 14.35 10.81
N PHE A 72 -8.52 14.43 9.50
CA PHE A 72 -8.52 15.67 8.74
C PHE A 72 -9.23 15.50 7.38
N GLU A 73 -9.74 16.60 6.85
CA GLU A 73 -10.39 16.65 5.54
C GLU A 73 -9.40 16.99 4.42
N ALA A 74 -9.80 16.80 3.16
CA ALA A 74 -8.98 17.06 1.97
C ALA A 74 -8.52 18.53 1.82
N ASN A 75 -9.04 19.47 2.61
CA ASN A 75 -8.61 20.87 2.69
C ASN A 75 -7.56 21.12 3.79
N GLY A 76 -7.21 20.11 4.59
CA GLY A 76 -6.27 20.20 5.73
C GLY A 76 -6.93 20.51 7.08
N GLU A 77 -8.24 20.71 7.13
CA GLU A 77 -8.98 20.97 8.37
C GLU A 77 -9.03 19.72 9.25
N ILE A 78 -8.60 19.84 10.51
CA ILE A 78 -8.70 18.78 11.50
C ILE A 78 -10.15 18.69 11.98
N THR A 79 -10.77 17.51 11.86
CA THR A 79 -12.15 17.25 12.31
C THR A 79 -12.21 16.64 13.70
N TYR A 80 -11.26 15.76 14.01
CA TYR A 80 -11.19 15.07 15.30
C TYR A 80 -9.75 14.85 15.73
N GLU A 81 -9.52 14.98 17.04
CA GLU A 81 -8.29 14.59 17.71
C GLU A 81 -8.62 13.82 18.98
N THR A 82 -8.07 12.63 19.12
CA THR A 82 -8.28 11.80 20.32
C THR A 82 -6.96 11.22 20.80
N SER A 83 -6.62 11.54 22.04
CA SER A 83 -5.51 10.93 22.79
C SER A 83 -6.03 9.79 23.65
N TYR A 84 -5.26 8.71 23.74
CA TYR A 84 -5.66 7.56 24.55
C TYR A 84 -4.88 7.47 25.87
N PRO A 85 -5.54 7.02 26.95
CA PRO A 85 -4.85 6.80 28.22
C PRO A 85 -3.82 5.67 28.07
N LYS A 86 -2.74 5.76 28.85
CA LYS A 86 -1.71 4.71 28.89
C LYS A 86 -2.23 3.41 29.52
N ASP A 87 -3.15 3.53 30.47
CA ASP A 87 -3.72 2.43 31.25
C ASP A 87 -5.22 2.64 31.50
N GLY A 88 -5.94 1.55 31.75
CA GLY A 88 -7.35 1.56 32.15
C GLY A 88 -8.35 1.56 30.98
N PRO A 89 -9.63 1.79 31.26
CA PRO A 89 -10.70 1.78 30.26
C PRO A 89 -10.47 2.81 29.15
N GLY A 90 -10.81 2.46 27.91
CA GLY A 90 -10.65 3.35 26.76
C GLY A 90 -9.23 3.40 26.18
N LYS A 91 -8.30 2.60 26.72
CA LYS A 91 -6.94 2.46 26.20
C LYS A 91 -6.96 1.92 24.77
N VAL A 92 -6.25 2.62 23.89
CA VAL A 92 -5.86 2.17 22.55
C VAL A 92 -4.37 2.39 22.47
N GLU A 93 -3.60 1.35 22.19
CA GLU A 93 -2.16 1.39 22.32
C GLU A 93 -1.50 1.16 20.95
N TYR A 94 -0.81 2.19 20.49
CA TYR A 94 -0.07 2.22 19.23
C TYR A 94 -0.85 1.76 17.98
N PRO A 95 -2.03 2.33 17.68
CA PRO A 95 -2.84 2.00 16.49
C PRO A 95 -2.17 2.48 15.19
N THR A 96 -1.06 1.85 14.83
CA THR A 96 -0.22 2.22 13.68
C THR A 96 -0.84 1.84 12.34
N GLN A 97 -1.75 0.87 12.31
CA GLN A 97 -2.46 0.46 11.11
C GLN A 97 -3.90 0.94 11.24
N LEU A 98 -4.33 1.78 10.30
CA LEU A 98 -5.66 2.37 10.27
C LEU A 98 -6.30 1.99 8.95
N ARG A 99 -7.59 1.64 8.96
CA ARG A 99 -8.36 1.30 7.76
C ARG A 99 -9.78 1.81 7.85
N TYR A 100 -10.14 2.69 6.91
CA TYR A 100 -11.52 2.98 6.64
C TYR A 100 -12.15 1.89 5.78
N THR A 101 -13.35 1.49 6.14
CA THR A 101 -14.27 0.74 5.30
C THR A 101 -14.96 1.66 4.29
N GLU A 102 -15.66 1.08 3.31
CA GLU A 102 -16.49 1.86 2.37
C GLU A 102 -17.66 2.58 3.07
N ASP A 103 -18.16 2.05 4.19
CA ASP A 103 -19.24 2.66 4.97
C ASP A 103 -18.75 3.71 5.98
N GLY A 104 -17.43 3.96 6.06
CA GLY A 104 -16.83 5.00 6.87
C GLY A 104 -16.51 4.59 8.32
N ARG A 105 -16.66 3.32 8.68
CA ARG A 105 -16.10 2.79 9.94
C ARG A 105 -14.58 2.80 9.88
N LEU A 106 -13.97 2.99 11.04
CA LEU A 106 -12.52 2.99 11.20
C LEU A 106 -12.09 1.84 12.10
N PHE A 107 -11.32 0.93 11.52
CA PHE A 107 -10.64 -0.13 12.27
C PHE A 107 -9.17 0.24 12.44
N ALA A 108 -8.62 -0.16 13.58
CA ALA A 108 -7.22 0.05 13.91
C ALA A 108 -6.57 -1.24 14.39
N ALA A 109 -5.30 -1.41 14.07
CA ALA A 109 -4.46 -2.47 14.61
C ALA A 109 -3.18 -1.90 15.23
N SER A 110 -2.88 -2.39 16.43
CA SER A 110 -1.64 -2.14 17.13
C SER A 110 -0.49 -2.91 16.49
N PHE A 111 0.73 -2.40 16.58
CA PHE A 111 1.90 -3.22 16.24
C PHE A 111 2.07 -4.43 17.17
N MET A 112 1.42 -4.42 18.34
CA MET A 112 1.36 -5.54 19.28
C MET A 112 0.22 -6.53 18.95
N GLY A 113 -0.48 -6.33 17.83
CA GLY A 113 -1.56 -7.17 17.35
C GLY A 113 -2.96 -6.82 17.85
N TRP A 114 -3.14 -5.98 18.88
CA TRP A 114 -4.49 -5.60 19.31
C TRP A 114 -5.31 -4.94 18.21
N LEU A 115 -6.58 -5.31 18.12
CA LEU A 115 -7.52 -4.82 17.13
C LEU A 115 -8.60 -3.97 17.78
N TYR A 116 -8.96 -2.88 17.13
CA TYR A 116 -9.93 -1.92 17.63
C TYR A 116 -10.91 -1.52 16.53
N GLU A 117 -12.15 -1.29 16.93
CA GLU A 117 -13.09 -0.46 16.17
C GLU A 117 -13.22 0.89 16.89
N LEU A 118 -13.20 1.97 16.12
CA LEU A 118 -13.27 3.34 16.63
C LEU A 118 -14.60 3.99 16.27
N ASN A 119 -15.07 4.87 17.16
CA ASN A 119 -16.18 5.77 16.85
C ASN A 119 -15.74 6.85 15.86
N LYS A 120 -16.72 7.57 15.30
CA LYS A 120 -16.46 8.68 14.36
C LYS A 120 -15.58 9.78 14.97
N ASP A 121 -15.67 10.01 16.28
CA ASP A 121 -14.83 10.97 17.01
C ASP A 121 -13.48 10.38 17.43
N LEU A 122 -13.09 9.23 16.86
CA LEU A 122 -11.86 8.48 17.14
C LEU A 122 -11.78 7.89 18.55
N THR A 123 -12.82 8.00 19.39
CA THR A 123 -12.84 7.30 20.68
C THR A 123 -12.96 5.80 20.49
N LEU A 124 -12.48 5.02 21.45
CA LEU A 124 -12.60 3.55 21.41
C LEU A 124 -14.09 3.15 21.43
N LYS A 125 -14.55 2.45 20.40
CA LYS A 125 -15.86 1.79 20.39
C LYS A 125 -15.75 0.42 21.05
N GLN A 126 -14.83 -0.41 20.59
CA GLN A 126 -14.55 -1.73 21.17
C GLN A 126 -13.13 -2.22 20.85
N GLU A 127 -12.60 -3.04 21.75
CA GLU A 127 -11.43 -3.89 21.52
C GLU A 127 -11.91 -5.25 21.00
N ILE A 128 -11.39 -5.67 19.85
CA ILE A 128 -11.73 -6.96 19.22
C ILE A 128 -10.73 -8.00 19.73
N LYS A 129 -11.18 -8.84 20.67
CA LYS A 129 -10.32 -9.80 21.36
C LYS A 129 -10.29 -11.14 20.64
N LEU A 130 -9.10 -11.52 20.16
CA LEU A 130 -8.90 -12.82 19.52
C LEU A 130 -8.70 -13.94 20.54
N PRO A 131 -8.95 -15.20 20.16
CA PRO A 131 -8.81 -16.37 21.05
C PRO A 131 -7.36 -16.71 21.40
N PHE A 132 -6.39 -16.03 20.79
CA PHE A 132 -4.96 -16.19 21.05
C PHE A 132 -4.24 -14.82 20.95
N PRO A 133 -3.12 -14.63 21.67
CA PRO A 133 -2.34 -13.41 21.56
C PRO A 133 -1.58 -13.36 20.24
N SER A 134 -1.33 -12.15 19.73
CA SER A 134 -0.35 -11.97 18.68
C SER A 134 1.06 -12.16 19.23
N LEU A 135 1.95 -12.75 18.44
CA LEU A 135 3.39 -12.86 18.72
C LEU A 135 4.23 -11.88 17.88
N ALA A 136 3.59 -10.96 17.15
CA ALA A 136 4.27 -9.84 16.51
C ALA A 136 4.64 -8.77 17.54
N ASN A 137 5.87 -8.28 17.44
CA ASN A 137 6.48 -7.22 18.25
C ASN A 137 6.98 -6.05 17.40
N ASP A 138 6.60 -5.99 16.13
CA ASP A 138 7.16 -5.08 15.14
C ASP A 138 6.07 -4.31 14.39
N GLY A 139 6.29 -3.00 14.25
CA GLY A 139 5.32 -2.08 13.64
C GLY A 139 5.41 -2.03 12.13
N GLY A 140 4.24 -2.07 11.48
CA GLY A 140 4.11 -1.83 10.04
C GLY A 140 3.96 -0.35 9.65
N GLY A 141 3.55 0.53 10.57
CA GLY A 141 3.15 1.89 10.19
C GLY A 141 2.13 1.86 9.05
N LEU A 142 2.43 2.53 7.93
CA LEU A 142 1.59 2.53 6.72
C LEU A 142 1.66 1.26 5.85
N LEU A 143 2.20 0.15 6.35
CA LEU A 143 2.03 -1.17 5.71
C LEU A 143 0.55 -1.58 5.72
N ARG A 144 0.08 -2.18 4.63
CA ARG A 144 -1.30 -2.68 4.54
C ARG A 144 -1.35 -4.15 4.95
N ASN A 145 -1.79 -4.40 6.17
CA ASN A 145 -1.93 -5.74 6.75
C ASN A 145 -3.22 -5.89 7.58
N LEU A 146 -4.16 -4.96 7.39
CA LEU A 146 -5.53 -4.98 7.89
C LEU A 146 -6.44 -4.52 6.75
N ASP A 147 -7.53 -5.24 6.53
CA ASP A 147 -8.55 -4.87 5.55
C ASP A 147 -9.93 -5.39 5.96
N TYR A 148 -10.99 -4.79 5.42
CA TYR A 148 -12.37 -5.20 5.70
C TYR A 148 -13.00 -5.85 4.47
N TRP A 149 -13.57 -7.04 4.66
CA TRP A 149 -14.19 -7.81 3.60
C TRP A 149 -15.38 -8.61 4.13
N ASN A 150 -16.55 -8.42 3.51
CA ASN A 150 -17.77 -9.20 3.74
C ASN A 150 -18.07 -9.46 5.22
N ASP A 151 -18.27 -8.38 5.97
CA ASP A 151 -18.53 -8.39 7.41
C ASP A 151 -17.41 -8.93 8.31
N SER A 152 -16.24 -9.22 7.74
CA SER A 152 -15.05 -9.70 8.46
C SER A 152 -13.88 -8.73 8.32
N LEU A 153 -12.98 -8.74 9.30
CA LEU A 153 -11.63 -8.20 9.14
C LEU A 153 -10.71 -9.30 8.62
N ILE A 154 -9.86 -8.97 7.66
CA ILE A 154 -8.71 -9.79 7.32
C ILE A 154 -7.49 -9.12 7.93
N SER A 155 -6.64 -9.86 8.64
CA SER A 155 -5.46 -9.29 9.30
C SER A 155 -4.26 -10.24 9.29
N PHE A 156 -3.06 -9.69 9.23
CA PHE A 156 -1.84 -10.40 9.63
C PHE A 156 -1.76 -10.41 11.15
N TYR A 157 -2.14 -11.53 11.77
CA TYR A 157 -2.15 -11.71 13.22
C TYR A 157 -1.44 -13.03 13.56
N PRO A 158 -0.10 -13.06 13.60
CA PRO A 158 0.66 -14.27 13.87
C PRO A 158 0.57 -14.63 15.37
N GLY A 159 0.64 -15.92 15.71
CA GLY A 159 0.57 -16.38 17.11
C GLY A 159 -0.38 -17.55 17.35
N ARG A 160 -1.18 -17.92 16.33
CA ARG A 160 -2.01 -19.12 16.35
C ARG A 160 -1.15 -20.33 16.72
N ASP A 161 -1.65 -21.14 17.65
CA ASP A 161 -0.96 -22.33 18.17
C ASP A 161 0.45 -22.05 18.74
N GLY A 162 0.74 -20.79 19.11
CA GLY A 162 2.05 -20.37 19.61
C GLY A 162 3.10 -20.12 18.52
N ALA A 163 2.71 -20.05 17.24
CA ALA A 163 3.62 -19.84 16.12
C ALA A 163 4.27 -18.44 16.15
N ASN A 164 5.59 -18.40 16.23
CA ASN A 164 6.36 -17.16 16.32
C ASN A 164 6.70 -16.64 14.91
N PRO A 165 6.31 -15.40 14.52
CA PRO A 165 6.60 -14.83 13.21
C PRO A 165 8.08 -14.59 12.92
N TYR A 166 8.93 -14.67 13.96
CA TYR A 166 10.38 -14.55 13.85
C TYR A 166 11.08 -15.91 13.70
N ASP A 167 10.34 -17.02 13.81
CA ASP A 167 10.91 -18.32 13.56
C ASP A 167 11.13 -18.55 12.05
N PRO A 168 12.28 -19.10 11.68
CA PRO A 168 12.56 -19.53 10.32
C PRO A 168 11.55 -20.56 9.87
N HIS A 169 11.21 -20.47 8.58
CA HIS A 169 10.10 -21.21 7.96
C HIS A 169 8.71 -20.86 8.48
N PHE A 170 8.52 -19.82 9.31
CA PHE A 170 7.18 -19.37 9.72
C PHE A 170 6.23 -19.20 8.53
N ILE A 171 6.69 -18.53 7.46
CA ILE A 171 5.91 -18.28 6.24
C ILE A 171 5.55 -19.59 5.52
N ARG A 172 6.42 -20.61 5.54
CA ARG A 172 6.20 -21.93 4.93
C ARG A 172 5.10 -22.71 5.65
N ASP A 173 5.19 -22.73 6.98
CA ASP A 173 4.50 -23.72 7.81
C ASP A 173 3.14 -23.25 8.30
N ASN A 174 2.89 -21.93 8.31
CA ASN A 174 1.72 -21.33 8.93
C ASN A 174 0.79 -20.65 7.93
N PHE A 175 -0.46 -20.49 8.33
CA PHE A 175 -1.33 -19.51 7.70
C PHE A 175 -0.85 -18.10 8.05
N LEU A 176 -0.87 -17.21 7.06
CA LEU A 176 -0.37 -15.85 7.18
C LEU A 176 -1.46 -14.89 7.63
N LEU A 177 -2.69 -15.09 7.19
CA LEU A 177 -3.81 -14.18 7.45
C LEU A 177 -4.92 -14.87 8.23
N GLU A 178 -5.57 -14.09 9.08
CA GLU A 178 -6.74 -14.46 9.86
C GLU A 178 -7.97 -13.73 9.32
N LYS A 179 -9.08 -14.47 9.14
CA LYS A 179 -10.41 -13.91 8.93
C LYS A 179 -11.10 -13.80 10.28
N ILE A 180 -11.48 -12.59 10.65
CA ILE A 180 -11.88 -12.23 12.01
C ILE A 180 -13.29 -11.65 11.97
N ASP A 181 -14.19 -12.20 12.78
CA ASP A 181 -15.48 -11.59 13.05
C ASP A 181 -15.27 -10.41 14.03
N PRO A 182 -15.54 -9.16 13.61
CA PRO A 182 -15.28 -7.98 14.46
C PRO A 182 -16.20 -7.90 15.69
N GLU A 183 -17.35 -8.59 15.69
CA GLU A 183 -18.29 -8.57 16.82
C GLU A 183 -17.93 -9.61 17.89
N THR A 184 -17.43 -10.77 17.47
CA THR A 184 -17.14 -11.89 18.38
C THR A 184 -15.66 -12.10 18.65
N GLY A 185 -14.78 -11.58 17.79
CA GLY A 185 -13.33 -11.83 17.83
C GLY A 185 -12.94 -13.25 17.39
N ASN A 186 -13.90 -14.07 16.95
CA ASN A 186 -13.60 -15.39 16.39
C ASN A 186 -12.72 -15.24 15.15
N ALA A 187 -11.68 -16.08 15.06
CA ALA A 187 -10.67 -16.00 14.01
C ALA A 187 -10.45 -17.35 13.33
N GLU A 188 -10.45 -17.34 12.00
CA GLU A 188 -10.23 -18.50 11.13
C GLU A 188 -8.98 -18.29 10.27
N PRO A 189 -8.06 -19.27 10.20
CA PRO A 189 -6.88 -19.17 9.36
C PRO A 189 -7.28 -19.20 7.87
N LEU A 190 -6.70 -18.32 7.05
CA LEU A 190 -7.19 -18.09 5.70
C LEU A 190 -6.15 -18.39 4.59
N ILE A 191 -5.02 -17.67 4.58
CA ILE A 191 -4.07 -17.72 3.46
C ILE A 191 -2.79 -18.46 3.83
N LYS A 192 -2.34 -19.40 2.98
CA LYS A 192 -0.97 -19.92 2.99
C LYS A 192 -0.19 -19.37 1.80
N ILE A 193 1.12 -19.24 1.97
CA ILE A 193 2.01 -18.88 0.87
C ILE A 193 1.97 -19.97 -0.23
N PRO A 194 2.01 -19.62 -1.53
CA PRO A 194 1.96 -20.62 -2.59
C PRO A 194 3.37 -21.11 -2.94
N ASN A 195 3.45 -22.31 -3.54
CA ASN A 195 4.72 -22.94 -3.94
C ASN A 195 5.56 -22.16 -4.96
N THR A 196 5.01 -21.07 -5.51
CA THR A 196 5.76 -20.15 -6.38
C THR A 196 6.67 -19.20 -5.61
N SER A 197 6.46 -19.01 -4.30
CA SER A 197 7.33 -18.19 -3.45
C SER A 197 8.56 -18.99 -3.01
N ARG A 198 9.72 -18.35 -2.88
CA ARG A 198 10.93 -18.99 -2.33
C ARG A 198 10.76 -19.45 -0.88
N TYR A 199 9.83 -18.82 -0.15
CA TYR A 199 9.56 -19.12 1.25
C TYR A 199 8.87 -20.46 1.48
N THR A 200 8.47 -21.19 0.42
CA THR A 200 8.01 -22.58 0.57
C THR A 200 9.14 -23.60 0.62
N SER A 201 10.38 -23.20 0.34
CA SER A 201 11.53 -24.11 0.36
C SER A 201 12.06 -24.34 1.78
N ASP A 202 12.93 -25.33 1.93
CA ASP A 202 13.63 -25.62 3.19
C ASP A 202 14.82 -24.68 3.47
N LYS A 203 15.05 -23.71 2.59
CA LYS A 203 16.16 -22.76 2.67
C LYS A 203 15.83 -21.61 3.64
N TYR A 204 16.87 -20.91 4.06
CA TYR A 204 16.75 -19.74 4.93
C TYR A 204 16.88 -18.45 4.11
N TYR A 205 16.08 -17.45 4.46
CA TYR A 205 16.06 -16.14 3.81
C TYR A 205 15.83 -15.07 4.86
N GLU A 206 16.16 -13.82 4.51
CA GLU A 206 15.78 -12.65 5.31
C GLU A 206 14.27 -12.63 5.55
N ARG A 207 13.82 -12.21 6.72
CA ARG A 207 12.40 -12.23 7.04
C ARG A 207 11.63 -11.21 6.19
N ALA A 208 10.57 -11.66 5.51
CA ALA A 208 9.70 -10.78 4.75
C ALA A 208 8.66 -10.10 5.64
N TRP A 209 8.31 -8.87 5.31
CA TRP A 209 7.06 -8.25 5.79
C TRP A 209 5.91 -8.67 4.89
N ILE A 210 4.78 -9.01 5.49
CA ILE A 210 3.56 -9.40 4.79
C ILE A 210 2.70 -8.16 4.59
N GLN A 211 2.23 -7.97 3.36
CA GLN A 211 1.28 -6.92 3.01
C GLN A 211 0.22 -7.53 2.11
N PHE A 212 -1.02 -7.04 2.18
CA PHE A 212 -2.07 -7.48 1.27
C PHE A 212 -3.08 -6.38 1.03
N GLY A 213 -3.93 -6.52 0.03
CA GLY A 213 -5.13 -5.72 -0.10
C GLY A 213 -6.22 -6.46 -0.84
N ILE A 214 -7.45 -6.02 -0.62
CA ILE A 214 -8.65 -6.67 -1.16
C ILE A 214 -9.34 -5.76 -2.17
N SER A 215 -9.81 -6.34 -3.27
CA SER A 215 -10.66 -5.69 -4.27
C SER A 215 -11.77 -6.66 -4.69
N GLY A 216 -13.01 -6.36 -4.29
CA GLY A 216 -14.12 -7.32 -4.41
C GLY A 216 -13.85 -8.57 -3.57
N ASN A 217 -13.83 -9.74 -4.21
CA ASN A 217 -13.50 -11.02 -3.57
C ASN A 217 -12.05 -11.47 -3.81
N ILE A 218 -11.21 -10.59 -4.36
CA ILE A 218 -9.83 -10.95 -4.70
C ILE A 218 -8.87 -10.31 -3.71
N LEU A 219 -8.06 -11.15 -3.06
CA LEU A 219 -6.97 -10.74 -2.20
C LEU A 219 -5.65 -10.83 -2.96
N HIS A 220 -4.86 -9.76 -2.90
CA HIS A 220 -3.48 -9.74 -3.40
C HIS A 220 -2.53 -9.64 -2.20
N LEU A 221 -1.59 -10.56 -2.07
CA LEU A 221 -0.59 -10.62 -1.01
C LEU A 221 0.81 -10.42 -1.62
N ALA A 222 1.63 -9.64 -0.95
CA ALA A 222 3.03 -9.41 -1.29
C ALA A 222 3.91 -9.69 -0.07
N LEU A 223 5.07 -10.30 -0.33
CA LEU A 223 6.16 -10.37 0.61
C LEU A 223 7.15 -9.27 0.27
N SER A 224 7.65 -8.55 1.28
CA SER A 224 8.40 -7.32 1.02
C SER A 224 9.69 -7.49 0.24
N ASN A 225 10.26 -8.70 0.17
CA ASN A 225 11.56 -8.98 -0.42
C ASN A 225 11.48 -10.04 -1.54
N GLU A 226 10.32 -10.19 -2.17
CA GLU A 226 10.17 -10.89 -3.45
C GLU A 226 9.44 -10.00 -4.45
N PRO A 227 9.79 -10.00 -5.74
CA PRO A 227 9.10 -9.21 -6.76
C PRO A 227 7.79 -9.87 -7.22
N LEU A 228 7.05 -10.48 -6.30
CA LEU A 228 5.88 -11.32 -6.58
C LEU A 228 4.63 -10.78 -5.87
N ILE A 229 3.50 -10.83 -6.58
CA ILE A 229 2.17 -10.64 -6.01
C ILE A 229 1.39 -11.95 -6.16
N HIS A 230 0.89 -12.47 -5.05
CA HIS A 230 0.08 -13.69 -4.98
C HIS A 230 -1.39 -13.35 -4.87
N THR A 231 -2.22 -13.94 -5.73
CA THR A 231 -3.65 -13.65 -5.84
C THR A 231 -4.48 -14.82 -5.32
N TYR A 232 -5.53 -14.52 -4.54
CA TYR A 232 -6.42 -15.51 -3.93
C TYR A 232 -7.89 -15.10 -4.08
N ASP A 233 -8.77 -16.10 -4.13
CA ASP A 233 -10.22 -15.92 -4.14
C ASP A 233 -10.80 -16.12 -2.74
N LEU A 234 -11.25 -15.01 -2.14
CA LEU A 234 -11.89 -15.01 -0.81
C LEU A 234 -13.29 -15.63 -0.82
N SER A 235 -13.97 -15.68 -1.98
CA SER A 235 -15.28 -16.34 -2.09
C SER A 235 -15.18 -17.87 -2.13
N ASN A 236 -13.96 -18.40 -2.27
CA ASN A 236 -13.65 -19.82 -2.24
C ASN A 236 -12.58 -20.11 -1.16
N ASP A 237 -12.84 -19.64 0.07
CA ASP A 237 -12.03 -19.89 1.26
C ASP A 237 -10.53 -19.57 1.10
N GLY A 238 -10.20 -18.51 0.35
CA GLY A 238 -8.82 -18.09 0.13
C GLY A 238 -8.05 -18.97 -0.85
N ALA A 239 -8.73 -19.65 -1.78
CA ALA A 239 -8.09 -20.47 -2.80
C ALA A 239 -7.07 -19.66 -3.62
N TYR A 240 -5.86 -20.20 -3.76
CA TYR A 240 -4.82 -19.61 -4.61
C TYR A 240 -5.25 -19.59 -6.08
N LEU A 241 -5.07 -18.46 -6.74
CA LEU A 241 -5.38 -18.26 -8.15
C LEU A 241 -4.12 -18.20 -9.02
N SER A 242 -3.21 -17.29 -8.70
CA SER A 242 -2.05 -16.99 -9.55
C SER A 242 -0.97 -16.23 -8.80
N THR A 243 0.22 -16.20 -9.39
CA THR A 243 1.32 -15.33 -8.97
C THR A 243 1.75 -14.48 -10.16
N ILE A 244 1.90 -13.18 -9.94
CA ILE A 244 2.40 -12.23 -10.92
C ILE A 244 3.78 -11.77 -10.48
N ASP A 245 4.78 -12.00 -11.32
CA ASP A 245 6.08 -11.33 -11.22
C ASP A 245 5.96 -9.96 -11.87
N PHE A 246 6.17 -8.89 -11.10
CA PHE A 246 6.04 -7.53 -11.62
C PHE A 246 7.31 -7.03 -12.32
N GLN A 247 8.32 -7.89 -12.51
CA GLN A 247 9.49 -7.68 -13.35
C GLN A 247 10.17 -6.32 -13.13
N PRO A 248 10.61 -6.00 -11.90
CA PRO A 248 11.35 -4.76 -11.66
C PRO A 248 12.68 -4.75 -12.43
N SER A 249 13.08 -3.60 -12.94
CA SER A 249 14.37 -3.41 -13.60
C SER A 249 15.55 -3.66 -12.64
N LYS A 250 15.37 -3.29 -11.36
CA LYS A 250 16.31 -3.53 -10.28
C LYS A 250 15.58 -3.88 -8.97
N PHE A 251 15.77 -5.10 -8.48
CA PHE A 251 15.28 -5.57 -7.18
C PHE A 251 16.29 -6.57 -6.63
N LEU A 252 17.26 -6.06 -5.86
CA LEU A 252 18.36 -6.89 -5.38
C LEU A 252 17.88 -7.82 -4.26
N ASP A 253 18.57 -8.94 -4.14
CA ASP A 253 18.25 -9.97 -3.19
C ASP A 253 19.55 -10.55 -2.60
N ASN A 254 19.69 -10.46 -1.28
CA ASN A 254 20.76 -11.06 -0.49
C ASN A 254 20.77 -12.60 -0.59
N GLY A 255 19.71 -13.21 -1.12
CA GLY A 255 19.65 -14.63 -1.42
C GLY A 255 19.51 -15.52 -0.19
N GLU A 256 20.00 -16.74 -0.32
CA GLU A 256 19.88 -17.78 0.72
C GLU A 256 20.90 -17.58 1.85
N HIS A 257 20.41 -17.66 3.08
CA HIS A 257 21.22 -17.62 4.29
C HIS A 257 21.79 -19.01 4.61
N GLN A 258 23.02 -19.04 5.13
CA GLN A 258 23.68 -20.29 5.55
C GLN A 258 23.20 -20.74 6.93
N GLU A 259 22.80 -19.79 7.78
CA GLU A 259 22.32 -20.07 9.14
C GLU A 259 20.86 -19.65 9.31
N LYS A 260 20.16 -20.40 10.16
CA LYS A 260 18.74 -20.26 10.47
C LYS A 260 18.34 -18.82 10.85
N TYR A 261 19.15 -18.12 11.65
CA TYR A 261 18.89 -16.76 12.16
C TYR A 261 19.90 -15.72 11.65
N GLN A 262 20.50 -15.94 10.48
CA GLN A 262 21.44 -14.99 9.90
C GLN A 262 20.73 -13.68 9.51
N TYR A 263 21.35 -12.54 9.80
CA TYR A 263 20.90 -11.23 9.35
C TYR A 263 21.96 -10.61 8.43
N ILE A 264 21.61 -10.46 7.15
CA ILE A 264 22.55 -9.98 6.11
C ILE A 264 22.28 -8.51 5.76
N SER A 265 21.01 -8.11 5.80
CA SER A 265 20.55 -6.79 5.36
C SER A 265 21.25 -5.66 6.12
N HIS A 266 21.59 -4.57 5.42
CA HIS A 266 22.24 -3.36 5.96
C HIS A 266 23.71 -3.48 6.39
N ASN A 267 24.31 -4.67 6.32
CA ASN A 267 25.73 -4.85 6.67
C ASN A 267 26.66 -4.77 5.45
N ILE A 268 26.21 -5.34 4.32
CA ILE A 268 27.01 -5.46 3.09
C ILE A 268 26.30 -4.87 1.86
N MET A 269 24.97 -4.93 1.80
CA MET A 269 24.15 -4.39 0.71
C MET A 269 22.73 -4.12 1.22
N LEU A 270 21.87 -3.54 0.37
CA LEU A 270 20.44 -3.39 0.63
C LEU A 270 19.63 -4.13 -0.42
N ASP A 271 18.62 -4.88 0.05
CA ASP A 271 17.66 -5.55 -0.82
C ASP A 271 16.67 -4.58 -1.46
N GLY A 272 16.10 -5.01 -2.58
CA GLY A 272 14.85 -4.45 -3.05
C GLY A 272 13.74 -4.69 -2.02
N ASN A 273 12.85 -3.73 -1.88
CA ASN A 273 11.83 -3.78 -0.83
C ASN A 273 10.49 -3.24 -1.30
N ILE A 274 9.44 -4.06 -1.33
CA ILE A 274 8.06 -3.59 -1.47
C ILE A 274 7.69 -2.86 -0.19
N ARG A 275 7.50 -1.54 -0.33
CA ARG A 275 7.17 -0.63 0.78
C ARG A 275 5.68 -0.61 1.04
N GLN A 276 4.86 -0.57 -0.02
CA GLN A 276 3.40 -0.50 0.09
C GLN A 276 2.72 -1.17 -1.10
N LEU A 277 1.55 -1.75 -0.85
CA LEU A 277 0.67 -2.36 -1.85
C LEU A 277 -0.72 -1.70 -1.79
N PHE A 278 -1.16 -1.15 -2.92
CA PHE A 278 -2.49 -0.55 -3.05
C PHE A 278 -3.32 -1.34 -4.06
N LEU A 279 -4.60 -1.52 -3.75
CA LEU A 279 -5.53 -2.25 -4.60
C LEU A 279 -6.67 -1.34 -5.01
N THR A 280 -6.92 -1.30 -6.31
CA THR A 280 -8.01 -0.57 -6.93
C THR A 280 -8.96 -1.55 -7.62
N LYS A 281 -10.06 -1.04 -8.18
CA LYS A 281 -10.96 -1.87 -9.02
C LYS A 281 -10.31 -2.37 -10.30
N LYS A 282 -9.23 -1.73 -10.79
CA LYS A 282 -8.63 -2.01 -12.11
C LYS A 282 -7.24 -2.65 -12.03
N ALA A 283 -6.52 -2.42 -10.94
CA ALA A 283 -5.11 -2.80 -10.82
C ALA A 283 -4.65 -2.89 -9.36
N ALA A 284 -3.53 -3.57 -9.17
CA ALA A 284 -2.64 -3.39 -8.02
C ALA A 284 -1.58 -2.33 -8.35
N VAL A 285 -1.22 -1.50 -7.37
CA VAL A 285 -0.12 -0.53 -7.46
C VAL A 285 0.90 -0.89 -6.39
N VAL A 286 2.11 -1.23 -6.83
CA VAL A 286 3.23 -1.62 -5.98
C VAL A 286 4.15 -0.42 -5.84
N PHE A 287 4.40 0.01 -4.60
CA PHE A 287 5.43 0.99 -4.26
C PHE A 287 6.61 0.25 -3.66
N TYR A 288 7.76 0.28 -4.34
CA TYR A 288 8.96 -0.44 -3.89
C TYR A 288 10.21 0.44 -3.99
N THR A 289 11.26 0.03 -3.30
CA THR A 289 12.60 0.58 -3.46
C THR A 289 13.50 -0.43 -4.13
N GLU A 290 14.41 0.05 -4.97
CA GLU A 290 15.50 -0.78 -5.51
C GLU A 290 16.44 -1.22 -4.39
N GLY A 291 17.36 -2.14 -4.69
CA GLY A 291 18.48 -2.45 -3.79
C GLY A 291 19.72 -1.57 -4.04
N ILE A 292 20.65 -1.58 -3.08
CA ILE A 292 22.00 -1.01 -3.24
C ILE A 292 23.00 -2.16 -3.27
N GLU A 293 23.79 -2.27 -4.33
CA GLU A 293 24.79 -3.33 -4.50
C GLU A 293 25.93 -3.23 -3.49
N GLU A 294 26.59 -4.35 -3.22
CA GLU A 294 27.68 -4.44 -2.23
C GLU A 294 28.83 -3.48 -2.53
N ASP A 295 29.29 -3.39 -3.78
CA ASP A 295 30.37 -2.49 -4.17
C ASP A 295 30.04 -1.02 -3.88
N VAL A 296 28.81 -0.59 -4.18
CA VAL A 296 28.34 0.77 -3.89
C VAL A 296 28.27 0.99 -2.38
N PHE A 297 27.80 -0.02 -1.64
CA PHE A 297 27.66 0.04 -0.19
C PHE A 297 29.02 0.19 0.51
N ILE A 298 30.03 -0.56 0.07
CA ILE A 298 31.40 -0.52 0.60
C ILE A 298 32.08 0.81 0.22
N GLN A 299 32.06 1.19 -1.06
CA GLN A 299 32.76 2.38 -1.56
C GLN A 299 32.28 3.68 -0.90
N ASN A 300 31.01 3.73 -0.49
CA ASN A 300 30.38 4.90 0.11
C ASN A 300 30.24 4.80 1.64
N GLU A 301 30.84 3.78 2.26
CA GLU A 301 30.78 3.51 3.72
C GLU A 301 29.34 3.49 4.25
N LEU A 302 28.40 2.92 3.49
CA LEU A 302 26.97 3.00 3.77
C LEU A 302 26.56 2.23 5.03
N LYS A 303 27.36 1.26 5.48
CA LYS A 303 27.17 0.61 6.79
C LYS A 303 27.23 1.56 8.00
N ASN A 304 27.84 2.74 7.82
CA ASN A 304 27.96 3.70 8.91
C ASN A 304 26.64 4.47 9.09
N PRO A 305 26.01 4.47 10.29
CA PRO A 305 24.75 5.17 10.53
C PRO A 305 24.73 6.64 10.09
N LYS A 306 25.86 7.35 10.17
CA LYS A 306 25.98 8.75 9.70
C LYS A 306 25.69 8.91 8.19
N ASN A 307 25.82 7.82 7.42
CA ASN A 307 25.63 7.77 5.97
C ASN A 307 24.27 7.19 5.56
N PHE A 308 23.40 6.76 6.49
CA PHE A 308 22.06 6.25 6.15
C PHE A 308 21.24 7.26 5.32
N PRO A 309 21.28 8.58 5.59
CA PRO A 309 20.62 9.56 4.73
C PRO A 309 21.12 9.61 3.29
N LYS A 310 22.26 8.97 2.95
CA LYS A 310 22.80 8.90 1.59
C LYS A 310 22.24 7.75 0.76
N TYR A 311 21.49 6.81 1.36
CA TYR A 311 20.95 5.64 0.64
C TYR A 311 20.13 6.07 -0.58
N LYS A 312 19.37 7.16 -0.43
CA LYS A 312 18.58 7.82 -1.48
C LYS A 312 19.34 8.27 -2.73
N ASN A 313 20.67 8.36 -2.66
CA ASN A 313 21.51 8.70 -3.81
C ASN A 313 21.81 7.47 -4.70
N PHE A 314 21.51 6.26 -4.21
CA PHE A 314 21.90 4.99 -4.84
C PHE A 314 20.73 4.01 -4.99
N GLN A 315 19.54 4.41 -4.56
CA GLN A 315 18.32 3.63 -4.55
C GLN A 315 17.21 4.52 -5.07
N ASN A 316 16.44 4.07 -6.06
CA ASN A 316 15.20 4.75 -6.43
C ASN A 316 14.02 4.21 -5.62
N GLN A 317 13.01 5.06 -5.42
CA GLN A 317 11.67 4.63 -5.06
C GLN A 317 10.81 4.59 -6.33
N ILE A 318 10.01 3.55 -6.50
CA ILE A 318 9.34 3.25 -7.77
C ILE A 318 7.89 2.84 -7.50
N LEU A 319 6.96 3.41 -8.26
CA LEU A 319 5.61 2.88 -8.42
C LEU A 319 5.53 2.03 -9.70
N LYS A 320 4.83 0.90 -9.61
CA LYS A 320 4.49 0.06 -10.75
C LYS A 320 3.03 -0.38 -10.67
N ILE A 321 2.32 -0.30 -11.79
CA ILE A 321 0.91 -0.68 -11.90
C ILE A 321 0.83 -2.04 -12.57
N ILE A 322 0.11 -2.95 -11.93
CA ILE A 322 -0.20 -4.30 -12.41
C ILE A 322 -1.70 -4.35 -12.64
N HIS A 323 -2.13 -4.27 -13.90
CA HIS A 323 -3.54 -4.39 -14.25
C HIS A 323 -4.03 -5.80 -13.98
N HIS A 324 -5.34 -5.96 -13.76
CA HIS A 324 -5.93 -7.28 -13.48
C HIS A 324 -5.78 -8.30 -14.61
N ASP A 325 -5.56 -7.84 -15.85
CA ASP A 325 -5.19 -8.68 -17.00
C ASP A 325 -3.69 -9.04 -17.05
N SER A 326 -2.95 -8.74 -15.97
CA SER A 326 -1.50 -8.90 -15.82
C SER A 326 -0.65 -7.96 -16.69
N THR A 327 -1.24 -6.97 -17.36
CA THR A 327 -0.47 -5.95 -18.07
C THR A 327 0.30 -5.08 -17.07
N LEU A 328 1.61 -4.90 -17.30
CA LEU A 328 2.50 -4.08 -16.47
C LEU A 328 2.66 -2.68 -17.06
N SER A 329 2.69 -1.65 -16.22
CA SER A 329 3.12 -0.30 -16.62
C SER A 329 4.64 -0.20 -16.72
N ASN A 330 5.13 0.94 -17.24
CA ASN A 330 6.48 1.38 -16.96
C ASN A 330 6.71 1.56 -15.44
N GLU A 331 7.98 1.65 -15.07
CA GLU A 331 8.39 2.08 -13.74
C GLU A 331 8.29 3.61 -13.62
N ILE A 332 7.65 4.06 -12.55
CA ILE A 332 7.42 5.48 -12.27
C ILE A 332 8.30 5.85 -11.09
N ILE A 333 9.38 6.59 -11.36
CA ILE A 333 10.29 7.06 -10.30
C ILE A 333 9.54 8.04 -9.41
N VAL A 334 9.52 7.76 -8.12
CA VAL A 334 8.94 8.60 -7.07
C VAL A 334 10.06 9.43 -6.45
N PRO A 335 10.02 10.77 -6.53
CA PRO A 335 11.01 11.62 -5.87
C PRO A 335 10.94 11.48 -4.35
N TYR A 336 12.07 11.34 -3.67
CA TYR A 336 12.15 11.16 -2.21
C TYR A 336 11.54 12.29 -1.36
N ARG A 337 11.20 13.46 -1.93
CA ARG A 337 10.37 14.44 -1.21
C ARG A 337 8.97 13.89 -0.90
N ILE A 338 8.50 12.93 -1.67
CA ILE A 338 7.28 12.16 -1.42
C ILE A 338 7.67 11.03 -0.48
N GLY A 339 7.17 11.09 0.76
CA GLY A 339 7.35 10.03 1.74
C GLY A 339 6.35 8.89 1.51
N ARG A 340 5.69 8.45 2.58
CA ARG A 340 4.74 7.34 2.49
C ARG A 340 3.41 7.79 1.88
N ILE A 341 2.85 6.97 1.01
CA ILE A 341 1.54 7.20 0.38
C ILE A 341 0.46 6.71 1.35
N MET A 342 -0.57 7.52 1.60
CA MET A 342 -1.64 7.17 2.56
C MET A 342 -2.54 6.05 2.02
N ASN A 343 -2.98 6.20 0.76
CA ASN A 343 -3.79 5.21 0.04
C ASN A 343 -3.86 5.56 -1.45
N ILE A 344 -4.22 4.61 -2.32
CA ILE A 344 -4.60 4.86 -3.72
C ILE A 344 -5.92 4.15 -3.98
N GLU A 345 -7.01 4.92 -4.08
CA GLU A 345 -8.37 4.37 -4.24
C GLU A 345 -8.64 3.95 -5.69
N GLU A 346 -8.28 4.79 -6.65
CA GLU A 346 -8.48 4.58 -8.10
C GLU A 346 -7.31 5.19 -8.89
N LEU A 347 -6.98 4.63 -10.06
CA LEU A 347 -5.82 5.07 -10.85
C LEU A 347 -5.96 6.48 -11.43
N ASP A 348 -7.19 6.91 -11.71
CA ASP A 348 -7.54 8.22 -12.28
C ASP A 348 -7.95 9.26 -11.22
N LYS A 349 -7.99 8.88 -9.94
CA LYS A 349 -8.31 9.79 -8.83
C LYS A 349 -7.03 10.30 -8.18
N SER A 350 -7.08 11.54 -7.67
CA SER A 350 -5.98 12.06 -6.83
C SER A 350 -5.90 11.31 -5.51
N PHE A 351 -4.69 11.21 -4.96
CA PHE A 351 -4.41 10.62 -3.66
C PHE A 351 -3.38 11.43 -2.89
N TYR A 352 -3.06 11.03 -1.65
CA TYR A 352 -2.23 11.81 -0.75
C TYR A 352 -1.03 11.03 -0.23
N ALA A 353 0.09 11.71 -0.09
CA ALA A 353 1.31 11.17 0.52
C ALA A 353 1.89 12.19 1.49
N VAL A 354 2.50 11.69 2.57
CA VAL A 354 3.22 12.53 3.54
C VAL A 354 4.43 13.13 2.84
N ARG A 355 4.70 14.42 3.05
CA ARG A 355 5.96 15.03 2.62
C ARG A 355 7.11 14.52 3.49
N ASP A 356 8.23 14.20 2.87
CA ASP A 356 9.43 13.74 3.59
C ASP A 356 10.27 14.96 4.02
N ASP A 357 9.95 15.47 5.21
CA ASP A 357 10.60 16.63 5.80
C ASP A 357 12.05 16.36 6.21
N GLU A 358 12.34 15.13 6.66
CA GLU A 358 13.69 14.67 6.95
C GLU A 358 14.56 14.67 5.68
N TYR A 359 14.01 14.21 4.56
CA TYR A 359 14.68 14.26 3.26
C TYR A 359 15.02 15.68 2.83
N LEU A 360 14.07 16.60 3.00
CA LEU A 360 14.20 18.01 2.62
C LEU A 360 15.11 18.78 3.59
N GLY A 361 15.34 18.27 4.79
CA GLY A 361 16.06 18.98 5.85
C GLY A 361 15.28 20.20 6.34
N GLU A 362 13.94 20.12 6.28
CA GLU A 362 13.03 21.17 6.72
C GLU A 362 12.34 20.73 8.02
N GLU A 363 12.25 21.61 9.00
CA GLU A 363 11.35 21.45 10.14
C GLU A 363 10.13 22.34 9.89
N GLN A 364 8.92 21.80 10.11
CA GLN A 364 7.68 22.52 9.93
C GLN A 364 6.84 22.47 11.19
N ASP A 365 6.13 23.58 11.46
CA ASP A 365 5.13 23.66 12.54
C ASP A 365 3.77 23.06 12.15
N TYR A 366 3.72 22.28 11.05
CA TYR A 366 2.54 21.63 10.49
C TYR A 366 2.95 20.40 9.69
N ILE A 367 2.02 19.47 9.45
CA ILE A 367 2.26 18.33 8.55
C ILE A 367 1.82 18.70 7.13
N THR A 368 2.71 18.51 6.16
CA THR A 368 2.38 18.66 4.74
C THR A 368 2.05 17.31 4.10
N PHE A 369 0.93 17.25 3.38
CA PHE A 369 0.63 16.12 2.47
C PHE A 369 0.62 16.61 1.03
N TYR A 370 1.33 15.91 0.14
CA TYR A 370 1.23 16.15 -1.30
C TYR A 370 -0.04 15.51 -1.85
N LYS A 371 -0.77 16.27 -2.67
CA LYS A 371 -1.84 15.75 -3.52
C LYS A 371 -1.22 15.26 -4.83
N LEU A 372 -1.30 13.96 -5.06
CA LEU A 372 -0.68 13.26 -6.17
C LEU A 372 -1.73 12.73 -7.14
N GLN A 373 -1.35 12.50 -8.39
CA GLN A 373 -2.17 11.77 -9.35
C GLN A 373 -1.30 10.98 -10.33
N LEU A 374 -1.77 9.79 -10.72
CA LEU A 374 -1.20 9.03 -11.81
C LEU A 374 -1.85 9.49 -13.13
N ILE A 375 -1.04 9.86 -14.11
CA ILE A 375 -1.50 10.33 -15.42
C ILE A 375 -0.97 9.39 -16.49
N LYS A 376 -1.88 8.87 -17.34
CA LYS A 376 -1.55 8.04 -18.51
C LYS A 376 -1.03 8.93 -19.64
N LYS A 377 0.07 8.55 -20.30
CA LYS A 377 0.73 9.33 -21.36
C LYS A 377 0.15 9.13 -22.76
#